data_AF-A0A1F2QBK6-F1
#
_entry.id   AF-A0A1F2QBK6-F1
#
_cell.length_a   1.000
_cell.length_b   1.000
_cell.length_c   1.000
_cell.angle_alpha   90.00
_cell.angle_beta   90.00
_cell.angle_gamma   90.00
#
_symmetry.space_group_name_H-M   'P 1'
#
loop_
_entity.id
_entity.type
_entity.pdbx_description
1 polymer ?
#
loop_
_entity_poly.entity_id
_entity_poly.type
_entity_poly.pdbx_seq_one_letter_code
_entity_poly.pdbx_strand_id
1 'polypeptide(L)'
;MDYATLERDEFDAVVTGELTHYALWLEGGLDSLLCDYFLGETPRRADFLRLLLQREGLSFQDKLGIVRAMLPLFGEHAESVDLPDLLKRVDEFRMLRNALAHGRDVSEPGAGFQISIEVISRSGKEKIITITPESHAEKMRKLEELLEAVQNARKHLREKCGRG
;
A
#
# COMPACT_ATOMS: atom_id res chain seq x y z
N MET A 1 15.28 1.83 -13.82
CA MET A 1 16.01 3.11 -13.68
C MET A 1 17.38 2.80 -13.11
N ASP A 2 18.44 3.50 -13.55
CA ASP A 2 19.77 3.35 -12.96
C ASP A 2 19.96 4.38 -11.84
N TYR A 3 19.73 3.95 -10.60
CA TYR A 3 19.81 4.82 -9.42
C TYR A 3 21.24 5.31 -9.13
N ALA A 4 22.27 4.67 -9.70
CA ALA A 4 23.67 5.02 -9.44
C ALA A 4 24.11 6.36 -10.06
N THR A 5 23.23 7.00 -10.83
CA THR A 5 23.50 8.26 -11.54
C THR A 5 22.81 9.49 -10.94
N LEU A 6 21.98 9.31 -9.92
CA LEU A 6 21.18 10.37 -9.32
C LEU A 6 21.99 11.18 -8.28
N GLU A 7 21.60 12.40 -7.97
CA GLU A 7 22.02 13.05 -6.73
C GLU A 7 21.15 12.54 -5.56
N ARG A 8 21.56 12.76 -4.30
CA ARG A 8 20.81 12.28 -3.12
C ARG A 8 19.37 12.78 -3.10
N ASP A 9 19.15 14.06 -3.36
CA ASP A 9 17.80 14.66 -3.33
C ASP A 9 16.94 14.12 -4.48
N GLU A 10 17.55 13.78 -5.62
CA GLU A 10 16.87 13.13 -6.73
C GLU A 10 16.51 11.68 -6.38
N PHE A 11 17.41 10.95 -5.71
CA PHE A 11 17.14 9.61 -5.21
C PHE A 11 15.99 9.61 -4.20
N ASP A 12 15.97 10.56 -3.25
CA ASP A 12 14.86 10.71 -2.30
C ASP A 12 13.52 11.03 -2.99
N ALA A 13 13.53 11.94 -3.97
CA ALA A 13 12.35 12.28 -4.75
C ALA A 13 11.82 11.07 -5.53
N VAL A 14 12.71 10.26 -6.14
CA VAL A 14 12.35 9.04 -6.87
C VAL A 14 11.76 8.00 -5.92
N VAL A 15 12.45 7.70 -4.81
CA VAL A 15 12.00 6.72 -3.81
C VAL A 15 10.61 7.10 -3.27
N THR A 16 10.45 8.36 -2.87
CA THR A 16 9.19 8.86 -2.33
C THR A 16 8.09 8.85 -3.40
N GLY A 17 8.41 9.23 -4.63
CA GLY A 17 7.48 9.20 -5.76
C GLY A 17 6.97 7.78 -6.06
N GLU A 18 7.88 6.82 -6.26
CA GLU A 18 7.52 5.44 -6.61
C GLU A 18 6.70 4.77 -5.51
N LEU A 19 7.09 4.93 -4.24
CA LEU A 19 6.31 4.42 -3.11
C LEU A 19 4.93 5.10 -2.99
N THR A 20 4.82 6.38 -3.36
CA THR A 20 3.52 7.07 -3.40
C THR A 20 2.61 6.49 -4.48
N HIS A 21 3.14 6.22 -5.67
CA HIS A 21 2.38 5.57 -6.75
C HIS A 21 1.88 4.18 -6.36
N TYR A 22 2.72 3.34 -5.76
CA TYR A 22 2.28 2.02 -5.26
C TYR A 22 1.22 2.13 -4.16
N ALA A 23 1.30 3.14 -3.28
CA ALA A 23 0.27 3.38 -2.27
C ALA A 23 -1.08 3.69 -2.90
N LEU A 24 -1.11 4.55 -3.93
CA LEU A 24 -2.34 4.86 -4.66
C LEU A 24 -2.91 3.63 -5.38
N TRP A 25 -2.07 2.80 -5.99
CA TRP A 25 -2.54 1.59 -6.67
C TRP A 25 -3.08 0.53 -5.70
N LEU A 26 -2.40 0.30 -4.57
CA LEU A 26 -2.89 -0.63 -3.55
C LEU A 26 -4.17 -0.12 -2.89
N GLU A 27 -4.27 1.18 -2.61
CA GLU A 27 -5.50 1.80 -2.15
C GLU A 27 -6.64 1.64 -3.16
N GLY A 28 -6.38 1.86 -4.45
CA GLY A 28 -7.34 1.60 -5.53
C GLY A 28 -7.77 0.13 -5.62
N GLY A 29 -6.89 -0.80 -5.23
CA GLY A 29 -7.20 -2.22 -5.06
C GLY A 29 -8.22 -2.47 -3.94
N LEU A 30 -8.06 -1.81 -2.80
CA LEU A 30 -9.04 -1.86 -1.70
C LEU A 30 -10.38 -1.23 -2.11
N ASP A 31 -10.34 -0.06 -2.74
CA ASP A 31 -11.53 0.62 -3.25
C ASP A 31 -12.31 -0.29 -4.21
N SER A 32 -11.57 -1.03 -5.04
CA SER A 32 -12.15 -1.99 -5.96
C SER A 32 -12.78 -3.19 -5.27
N LEU A 33 -12.17 -3.74 -4.21
CA LEU A 33 -12.76 -4.79 -3.39
C LEU A 33 -14.06 -4.33 -2.74
N LEU A 34 -14.07 -3.12 -2.18
CA LEU A 34 -15.26 -2.52 -1.56
C LEU A 34 -16.39 -2.35 -2.59
N CYS A 35 -16.08 -1.78 -3.75
CA CYS A 35 -17.06 -1.62 -4.81
C CYS A 35 -17.58 -2.95 -5.36
N ASP A 36 -16.70 -3.93 -5.58
CA ASP A 36 -17.11 -5.24 -6.09
C ASP A 36 -18.09 -5.92 -5.12
N TYR A 37 -17.85 -5.83 -3.81
CA TYR A 37 -18.72 -6.42 -2.79
C TYR A 37 -20.07 -5.69 -2.66
N PHE A 38 -20.07 -4.36 -2.51
CA PHE A 38 -21.30 -3.62 -2.20
C PHE A 38 -22.14 -3.24 -3.42
N LEU A 39 -21.51 -3.11 -4.60
CA LEU A 39 -22.14 -2.53 -5.77
C LEU A 39 -22.04 -3.39 -7.03
N GLY A 40 -21.12 -4.36 -7.09
CA GLY A 40 -20.86 -5.13 -8.30
C GLY A 40 -20.55 -4.25 -9.52
N GLU A 41 -21.10 -4.63 -10.68
CA GLU A 41 -21.03 -3.84 -11.91
C GLU A 41 -22.29 -3.00 -12.11
N THR A 42 -22.36 -1.89 -11.38
CA THR A 42 -23.46 -0.92 -11.51
C THR A 42 -22.95 0.43 -12.02
N PRO A 43 -23.78 1.21 -12.73
CA PRO A 43 -23.43 2.58 -13.15
C PRO A 43 -23.09 3.51 -11.97
N ARG A 44 -23.60 3.20 -10.78
CA ARG A 44 -23.37 3.97 -9.54
C ARG A 44 -21.97 3.81 -8.96
N ARG A 45 -21.18 2.86 -9.47
CA ARG A 45 -19.82 2.59 -9.00
C ARG A 45 -18.94 3.84 -9.03
N ALA A 46 -19.00 4.61 -10.13
CA ALA A 46 -18.22 5.83 -10.28
C ALA A 46 -18.60 6.89 -9.24
N ASP A 47 -19.90 7.06 -8.98
CA ASP A 47 -20.38 7.99 -7.95
C ASP A 47 -20.00 7.53 -6.55
N PHE A 48 -20.08 6.23 -6.24
CA PHE A 48 -19.67 5.69 -4.96
C PHE A 48 -18.18 5.88 -4.70
N LEU A 49 -17.34 5.59 -5.70
CA LEU A 49 -15.90 5.85 -5.63
C LEU A 49 -15.64 7.33 -5.34
N ARG A 50 -16.21 8.23 -6.13
CA ARG A 50 -15.96 9.67 -6.02
C ARG A 50 -16.49 10.28 -4.72
N LEU A 51 -17.71 9.91 -4.29
CA LEU A 51 -18.41 10.56 -3.18
C LEU A 51 -18.04 9.96 -1.82
N LEU A 52 -17.68 8.68 -1.76
CA LEU A 52 -17.39 7.99 -0.50
C LEU A 52 -15.92 7.58 -0.40
N LEU A 53 -15.39 6.85 -1.38
CA LEU A 53 -14.07 6.23 -1.24
C LEU A 53 -12.91 7.20 -1.50
N GLN A 54 -13.04 8.13 -2.44
CA GLN A 54 -11.99 9.11 -2.79
C GLN A 54 -12.09 10.42 -1.98
N ARG A 55 -12.98 10.47 -0.98
CA ARG A 55 -13.14 11.64 -0.14
C ARG A 55 -12.04 11.68 0.92
N GLU A 56 -11.52 12.88 1.22
CA GLU A 56 -10.47 13.10 2.24
C GLU A 56 -10.80 12.52 3.63
N GLY A 57 -12.08 12.33 3.95
CA GLY A 57 -12.53 11.77 5.23
C GLY A 57 -12.41 10.25 5.36
N LEU A 58 -12.02 9.52 4.30
CA LEU A 58 -11.80 8.08 4.35
C LEU A 58 -10.39 7.75 3.89
N SER A 59 -9.47 7.63 4.85
CA SER A 59 -8.06 7.41 4.55
C SER A 59 -7.78 5.97 4.09
N PHE A 60 -6.60 5.76 3.51
CA PHE A 60 -6.10 4.41 3.17
C PHE A 60 -6.15 3.46 4.38
N GLN A 61 -5.85 3.95 5.59
CA GLN A 61 -5.93 3.14 6.80
C GLN A 61 -7.37 2.73 7.14
N ASP A 62 -8.33 3.65 6.97
CA ASP A 62 -9.74 3.38 7.25
C ASP A 62 -10.29 2.34 6.28
N LYS A 63 -9.98 2.48 4.98
CA LYS A 63 -10.34 1.50 3.95
C LYS A 63 -9.79 0.12 4.24
N LEU A 64 -8.51 0.04 4.65
CA LEU A 64 -7.88 -1.21 5.04
C LEU A 64 -8.58 -1.82 6.27
N GLY A 65 -8.97 -0.99 7.24
CA GLY A 65 -9.77 -1.41 8.39
C GLY A 65 -11.13 -1.97 7.99
N ILE A 66 -11.83 -1.33 7.06
CA ILE A 66 -13.12 -1.80 6.52
C ILE A 66 -12.94 -3.16 5.84
N VAL A 67 -11.97 -3.31 4.93
CA VAL A 67 -11.76 -4.59 4.22
C VAL A 67 -11.37 -5.70 5.20
N ARG A 68 -10.58 -5.42 6.24
CA ARG A 68 -10.29 -6.37 7.33
C ARG A 68 -11.55 -6.80 8.08
N ALA A 69 -12.43 -5.85 8.40
CA ALA A 69 -13.72 -6.15 9.04
C ALA A 69 -14.66 -6.97 8.15
N MET A 70 -14.46 -6.92 6.82
CA MET A 70 -15.20 -7.73 5.86
C MET A 70 -14.66 -9.15 5.68
N LEU A 71 -13.49 -9.51 6.25
CA LEU A 71 -12.93 -10.87 6.11
C LEU A 71 -13.94 -11.98 6.44
N PRO A 72 -14.74 -11.91 7.53
CA PRO A 72 -15.75 -12.93 7.82
C PRO A 72 -16.87 -12.99 6.77
N LEU A 73 -17.14 -11.90 6.05
CA LEU A 73 -18.16 -11.84 5.01
C LEU A 73 -17.74 -12.58 3.73
N PHE A 74 -16.44 -12.68 3.49
CA PHE A 74 -15.86 -13.44 2.38
C PHE A 74 -15.71 -14.93 2.70
N GLY A 75 -15.73 -15.32 3.99
CA GLY A 75 -15.65 -16.71 4.42
C GLY A 75 -14.41 -17.45 3.90
N GLU A 76 -14.60 -18.72 3.50
CA GLU A 76 -13.53 -19.58 2.96
C GLU A 76 -12.84 -19.00 1.72
N HIS A 77 -13.51 -18.11 0.98
CA HIS A 77 -12.92 -17.49 -0.21
C HIS A 77 -11.81 -16.50 0.15
N ALA A 78 -11.90 -15.81 1.29
CA ALA A 78 -10.80 -14.97 1.77
C ALA A 78 -9.58 -15.80 2.17
N GLU A 79 -9.78 -16.97 2.78
CA GLU A 79 -8.69 -17.88 3.15
C GLU A 79 -8.01 -18.48 1.92
N SER A 80 -8.79 -18.85 0.89
CA SER A 80 -8.28 -19.46 -0.33
C SER A 80 -7.32 -18.58 -1.15
N VAL A 81 -7.35 -17.26 -0.90
CA VAL A 81 -6.46 -16.28 -1.55
C VAL A 81 -5.54 -15.57 -0.55
N ASP A 82 -5.49 -16.07 0.68
CA ASP A 82 -4.71 -15.52 1.78
C ASP A 82 -4.92 -14.01 1.99
N LEU A 83 -6.17 -13.56 1.83
CA LEU A 83 -6.53 -12.15 1.97
C LEU A 83 -6.07 -11.56 3.32
N PRO A 84 -6.15 -12.25 4.47
CA PRO A 84 -5.62 -11.72 5.73
C PRO A 84 -4.13 -11.35 5.68
N ASP A 85 -3.26 -12.21 5.11
CA ASP A 85 -1.84 -11.91 5.00
C ASP A 85 -1.58 -10.80 3.98
N LEU A 86 -2.29 -10.79 2.85
CA LEU A 86 -2.21 -9.71 1.86
C LEU A 86 -2.52 -8.34 2.49
N LEU A 87 -3.60 -8.25 3.28
CA LEU A 87 -3.98 -7.00 3.97
C LEU A 87 -2.98 -6.63 5.07
N LYS A 88 -2.27 -7.59 5.65
CA LYS A 88 -1.17 -7.31 6.59
C LYS A 88 0.02 -6.70 5.84
N ARG A 89 0.45 -7.31 4.73
CA ARG A 89 1.55 -6.81 3.89
C ARG A 89 1.27 -5.41 3.31
N VAL A 90 0.03 -5.14 2.92
CA VAL A 90 -0.41 -3.80 2.48
C VAL A 90 -0.26 -2.76 3.62
N ASP A 91 -0.60 -3.12 4.85
CA ASP A 91 -0.44 -2.23 6.01
C ASP A 91 1.03 -1.95 6.33
N GLU A 92 1.86 -2.99 6.29
CA GLU A 92 3.31 -2.85 6.52
C GLU A 92 3.93 -1.91 5.50
N PHE A 93 3.54 -2.01 4.23
CA PHE A 93 3.93 -1.07 3.19
C PHE A 93 3.41 0.35 3.45
N ARG A 94 2.13 0.51 3.78
CA ARG A 94 1.55 1.82 4.13
C ARG A 94 2.31 2.48 5.28
N MET A 95 2.66 1.71 6.31
CA MET A 95 3.47 2.18 7.43
C MET A 95 4.86 2.62 6.99
N LEU A 96 5.51 1.87 6.08
CA LEU A 96 6.80 2.26 5.50
C LEU A 96 6.71 3.58 4.72
N ARG A 97 5.70 3.73 3.85
CA ARG A 97 5.49 4.97 3.09
C ARG A 97 5.26 6.17 4.03
N ASN A 98 4.43 5.99 5.05
CA ASN A 98 4.17 7.03 6.05
C ASN A 98 5.42 7.39 6.84
N ALA A 99 6.25 6.40 7.17
CA ALA A 99 7.54 6.63 7.79
C ALA A 99 8.44 7.49 6.91
N LEU A 100 8.55 7.22 5.61
CA LEU A 100 9.36 8.04 4.69
C LEU A 100 8.81 9.45 4.52
N ALA A 101 7.49 9.62 4.43
CA ALA A 101 6.87 10.92 4.22
C ALA A 101 6.91 11.85 5.45
N HIS A 102 6.99 11.30 6.67
CA HIS A 102 6.82 12.06 7.92
C HIS A 102 7.91 11.82 8.97
N GLY A 103 8.77 10.83 8.75
CA GLY A 103 9.87 10.52 9.65
C GLY A 103 10.98 11.56 9.57
N ARG A 104 11.90 11.50 10.53
CA ARG A 104 13.03 12.42 10.57
C ARG A 104 14.17 11.86 9.72
N ASP A 105 14.63 12.64 8.75
CA ASP A 105 15.86 12.32 8.04
C ASP A 105 17.07 12.42 8.99
N VAL A 106 17.76 11.29 9.16
CA VAL A 106 18.97 11.14 9.98
C VAL A 106 20.14 10.60 9.15
N SER A 107 20.08 10.74 7.83
CA SER A 107 21.14 10.27 6.93
C SER A 107 22.43 11.04 7.15
N GLU A 108 23.55 10.32 7.27
CA GLU A 108 24.86 10.94 7.52
C GLU A 108 25.27 11.87 6.35
N PRO A 109 25.84 13.05 6.63
CA PRO A 109 26.39 13.92 5.59
C PRO A 109 27.49 13.19 4.81
N GLY A 110 27.31 13.03 3.50
CA GLY A 110 28.28 12.35 2.63
C GLY A 110 28.10 10.83 2.52
N ALA A 111 27.06 10.23 3.08
CA ALA A 111 26.77 8.79 2.99
C ALA A 111 26.38 8.26 1.60
N GLY A 112 26.51 9.08 0.54
CA GLY A 112 26.13 8.71 -0.82
C GLY A 112 24.64 8.41 -0.96
N PHE A 113 24.32 7.36 -1.73
CA PHE A 113 22.97 6.90 -2.06
C PHE A 113 22.30 6.14 -0.91
N GLN A 114 22.07 6.80 0.21
CA GLN A 114 21.42 6.19 1.37
C GLN A 114 20.47 7.18 2.03
N ILE A 115 19.23 6.73 2.26
CA ILE A 115 18.23 7.45 3.03
C ILE A 115 18.03 6.69 4.33
N SER A 116 18.28 7.35 5.46
CA SER A 116 18.03 6.82 6.79
C SER A 116 16.94 7.65 7.46
N ILE A 117 15.79 7.04 7.68
CA ILE A 117 14.65 7.68 8.34
C ILE A 117 14.47 7.11 9.74
N GLU A 118 14.48 8.01 10.72
CA GLU A 118 14.12 7.69 12.09
C GLU A 118 12.60 7.75 12.28
N VAL A 119 12.05 6.68 12.83
CA VAL A 119 10.64 6.54 13.18
C VAL A 119 10.52 6.26 14.66
N ILE A 120 9.81 7.13 15.38
CA ILE A 120 9.45 6.91 16.78
C ILE A 120 8.11 6.16 16.80
N SER A 121 8.12 4.92 17.28
CA SER A 121 6.90 4.14 17.43
C SER A 121 6.00 4.72 18.53
N ARG A 122 4.72 4.33 18.56
CA ARG A 122 3.80 4.68 19.65
C ARG A 122 4.26 4.21 21.04
N SER A 123 5.15 3.22 21.11
CA SER A 123 5.75 2.73 22.36
C SER A 123 7.05 3.46 22.72
N GLY A 124 7.40 4.52 22.01
CA GLY A 124 8.63 5.28 22.22
C GLY A 124 9.90 4.57 21.73
N LYS A 125 9.76 3.45 21.00
CA LYS A 125 10.91 2.76 20.42
C LYS A 125 11.31 3.45 19.13
N GLU A 126 12.56 3.90 19.08
CA GLU A 126 13.18 4.44 17.88
C GLU A 126 13.56 3.28 16.94
N LYS A 127 13.22 3.43 15.67
CA LYS A 127 13.62 2.53 14.60
C LYS A 127 14.17 3.35 13.44
N ILE A 128 15.37 3.03 13.01
CA ILE A 128 15.96 3.59 11.80
C ILE A 128 15.62 2.66 10.64
N ILE A 129 15.05 3.23 9.57
CA ILE A 129 14.81 2.55 8.30
C ILE A 129 15.81 3.10 7.30
N THR A 130 16.68 2.23 6.82
CA THR A 130 17.67 2.57 5.79
C THR A 130 17.19 2.07 4.43
N ILE A 131 17.27 2.94 3.42
CA ILE A 131 16.98 2.63 2.02
C ILE A 131 18.20 2.98 1.18
N THR A 132 18.79 1.95 0.59
CA THR A 132 19.78 2.02 -0.50
C THR A 132 19.12 1.70 -1.84
N PRO A 133 19.73 2.01 -3.00
CA PRO A 133 19.28 1.60 -4.32
C PRO A 133 18.90 0.13 -4.43
N GLU A 134 19.71 -0.78 -3.89
CA GLU A 134 19.50 -2.22 -3.97
C GLU A 134 18.26 -2.61 -3.16
N SER A 135 18.16 -2.08 -1.93
CA SER A 135 17.00 -2.32 -1.08
C SER A 135 15.73 -1.71 -1.66
N HIS A 136 15.83 -0.59 -2.38
CA HIS A 136 14.72 0.06 -3.06
C HIS A 136 14.23 -0.79 -4.24
N ALA A 137 15.15 -1.25 -5.09
CA ALA A 137 14.84 -2.13 -6.21
C ALA A 137 14.16 -3.44 -5.73
N GLU A 138 14.66 -4.04 -4.65
CA GLU A 138 14.03 -5.23 -4.05
C GLU A 138 12.62 -4.93 -3.54
N LYS A 139 12.42 -3.77 -2.90
CA LYS A 139 11.10 -3.33 -2.43
C LYS A 139 10.12 -3.13 -3.60
N MET A 140 10.55 -2.49 -4.69
CA MET A 140 9.71 -2.29 -5.87
C MET A 140 9.24 -3.61 -6.44
N ARG A 141 10.14 -4.58 -6.61
CA ARG A 141 9.75 -5.93 -7.05
C ARG A 141 8.72 -6.58 -6.12
N LYS A 142 8.94 -6.52 -4.80
CA LYS A 142 7.99 -7.07 -3.81
C LYS A 142 6.63 -6.36 -3.83
N LEU A 143 6.59 -5.08 -4.19
CA LEU A 143 5.36 -4.30 -4.31
C LEU A 143 4.60 -4.62 -5.60
N GLU A 144 5.29 -4.88 -6.69
CA GLU A 144 4.70 -5.42 -7.92
C GLU A 144 4.02 -6.76 -7.64
N GLU A 145 4.73 -7.69 -7.00
CA GLU A 145 4.19 -8.99 -6.59
C GLU A 145 2.98 -8.84 -5.66
N LEU A 146 3.03 -7.89 -4.70
CA LEU A 146 1.92 -7.62 -3.79
C LEU A 146 0.70 -7.05 -4.54
N LEU A 147 0.92 -6.10 -5.47
CA LEU A 147 -0.14 -5.50 -6.26
C LEU A 147 -0.83 -6.54 -7.12
N GLU A 148 -0.06 -7.40 -7.79
CA GLU A 148 -0.59 -8.52 -8.58
C GLU A 148 -1.40 -9.49 -7.70
N ALA A 149 -0.87 -9.85 -6.52
CA ALA A 149 -1.58 -10.72 -5.58
C ALA A 149 -2.92 -10.12 -5.13
N VAL A 150 -2.98 -8.82 -4.83
CA VAL A 150 -4.22 -8.11 -4.49
C VAL A 150 -5.21 -8.12 -5.65
N GLN A 151 -4.75 -7.90 -6.89
CA GLN A 151 -5.60 -7.95 -8.07
C GLN A 151 -6.16 -9.35 -8.33
N ASN A 152 -5.35 -10.39 -8.14
CA ASN A 152 -5.76 -11.78 -8.27
C ASN A 152 -6.76 -12.19 -7.18
N ALA A 153 -6.51 -11.81 -5.93
CA ALA A 153 -7.44 -12.03 -4.82
C ALA A 153 -8.79 -11.36 -5.10
N ARG A 154 -8.79 -10.11 -5.57
CA ARG A 154 -10.01 -9.42 -6.00
C ARG A 154 -10.76 -10.18 -7.08
N LYS A 155 -10.09 -10.59 -8.15
CA LYS A 155 -10.73 -11.34 -9.25
C LYS A 155 -11.40 -12.61 -8.73
N HIS A 156 -10.68 -13.38 -7.91
CA HIS A 156 -11.21 -14.59 -7.30
C HIS A 156 -12.45 -14.31 -6.44
N LEU A 157 -12.37 -13.34 -5.54
CA LEU A 157 -13.48 -12.97 -4.65
C LEU A 157 -14.68 -12.48 -5.44
N ARG A 158 -14.46 -11.71 -6.51
CA ARG A 158 -15.53 -11.27 -7.39
C ARG A 158 -16.22 -12.45 -8.09
N GLU A 159 -15.48 -13.45 -8.55
CA GLU A 159 -16.05 -14.65 -9.21
C GLU A 159 -16.82 -15.56 -8.24
N LYS A 160 -16.36 -15.67 -6.99
CA LYS A 160 -16.92 -16.57 -5.98
C LYS A 160 -18.02 -15.95 -5.14
N CYS A 161 -17.84 -14.69 -4.74
CA CYS A 161 -18.79 -13.95 -3.90
C CYS A 161 -19.79 -13.13 -4.73
N GLY A 162 -19.50 -12.84 -6.01
CA GLY A 162 -20.34 -12.02 -6.88
C GLY A 162 -21.62 -12.66 -7.42
N ARG A 163 -22.18 -13.65 -6.70
CA ARG A 163 -23.51 -14.21 -7.00
C ARG A 163 -24.54 -13.63 -6.02
N GLY A 164 -25.07 -12.47 -6.39
CA GLY A 164 -26.27 -11.85 -5.83
C GLY A 164 -27.09 -11.26 -6.95
#